data_AF-A0A7W8JD30-F1
#
_entry.id   AF-A0A7W8JD30-F1
#
_cell.length_a   1.000
_cell.length_b   1.000
_cell.length_c   1.000
_cell.angle_alpha   90.00
_cell.angle_beta   90.00
_cell.angle_gamma   90.00
#
_symmetry.space_group_name_H-M   'P 1'
#
loop_
_entity.id
_entity.type
_entity.pdbx_description
1 polymer ?
#
loop_
_entity_poly.entity_id
_entity_poly.type
_entity_poly.pdbx_seq_one_letter_code
_entity_poly.pdbx_strand_id
1 'polypeptide(L)'
;MQLGAIVIQGENVLLIVSLLMTYVFFYYGVFVLKAERNVMDVIFNSFIYGLVIWKLSYGIVHPNVVLENPLTLLYFNGGVVGLVLAAIFIVVYTYWQLKKQHIPFAVYIRSVTPIYFGYWIVFSVVKGSEFPGNHFIWLQAVVAVVFFIVSSRIKTTRKLWQLLVSFHILVFIFPSISDMTKETTSQQSSSNIGIDVGEIAPDFELMTLKGEKMKLSQFRGKKVVLNFWASWCPPCRAEMPEMQQFYEQYGQHVAIVAVNLTNKEKNHQAVETFINEKGVSFDIMLDEQGIVSKTYEVITIPTSYIIDEQGVIRSKHVGPLSYDAMKRVMLSE
;
A
#
# COMPACT_ATOMS: atom_id res chain seq x y z
N MET A 1 -8.36 -24.00 4.85
CA MET A 1 -6.95 -23.59 4.74
C MET A 1 -6.90 -22.29 3.97
N GLN A 2 -6.94 -21.15 4.66
CA GLN A 2 -6.73 -19.85 4.04
C GLN A 2 -5.22 -19.72 3.81
N LEU A 3 -4.80 -19.82 2.56
CA LEU A 3 -3.47 -19.42 2.14
C LEU A 3 -3.30 -17.98 2.60
N GLY A 4 -2.41 -17.78 3.57
CA GLY A 4 -2.14 -16.48 4.16
C GLY A 4 -1.90 -15.48 3.04
N ALA A 5 -2.80 -14.51 2.94
CA ALA A 5 -2.68 -13.43 1.98
C ALA A 5 -1.28 -12.85 2.15
N ILE A 6 -0.49 -12.92 1.08
CA ILE A 6 0.59 -11.98 0.89
C ILE A 6 -0.14 -10.64 0.82
N VAL A 7 -0.34 -9.98 1.98
CA VAL A 7 -0.97 -8.66 2.08
C VAL A 7 0.04 -7.67 1.54
N ILE A 8 0.21 -7.75 0.23
CA ILE A 8 0.70 -6.65 -0.55
C ILE A 8 -0.51 -5.70 -0.60
N GLN A 9 -0.39 -4.47 -0.10
CA GLN A 9 -1.43 -3.44 -0.28
C GLN A 9 -1.91 -3.49 -1.75
N GLY A 10 -3.21 -3.34 -2.01
CA GLY A 10 -3.77 -3.49 -3.37
C GLY A 10 -2.94 -2.73 -4.43
N GLU A 11 -2.48 -1.53 -4.08
CA GLU A 11 -1.56 -0.73 -4.90
C GLU A 11 -0.24 -1.42 -5.23
N ASN A 12 0.40 -2.06 -4.27
CA ASN A 12 1.65 -2.78 -4.49
C ASN A 12 1.42 -4.08 -5.29
N VAL A 13 0.25 -4.73 -5.19
CA VAL A 13 -0.10 -5.90 -6.02
C VAL A 13 -0.19 -5.46 -7.46
N LEU A 14 -0.89 -4.35 -7.70
CA LEU A 14 -1.08 -3.76 -9.01
C LEU A 14 0.26 -3.41 -9.67
N LEU A 15 1.17 -2.81 -8.90
CA LEU A 15 2.53 -2.49 -9.36
C LEU A 15 3.28 -3.76 -9.77
N ILE A 16 3.26 -4.80 -8.92
CA ILE A 16 3.96 -6.07 -9.19
C ILE A 16 3.35 -6.80 -10.38
N VAL A 17 2.02 -6.89 -10.47
CA VAL A 17 1.31 -7.51 -11.60
C VAL A 17 1.58 -6.75 -12.88
N SER A 18 1.57 -5.42 -12.86
CA SER A 18 1.87 -4.59 -14.04
C SER A 18 3.30 -4.82 -14.54
N LEU A 19 4.27 -4.91 -13.62
CA LEU A 19 5.66 -5.22 -13.94
C LEU A 19 5.82 -6.63 -14.51
N LEU A 20 5.16 -7.63 -13.92
CA LEU A 20 5.21 -9.01 -14.40
C LEU A 20 4.55 -9.18 -15.77
N MET A 21 3.38 -8.58 -15.99
CA MET A 21 2.70 -8.61 -17.29
C MET A 21 3.53 -7.93 -18.37
N THR A 22 4.14 -6.79 -18.05
CA THR A 22 5.07 -6.11 -18.96
C THR A 22 6.26 -7.00 -19.28
N TYR A 23 6.87 -7.63 -18.27
CA TYR A 23 7.98 -8.55 -18.48
C TYR A 23 7.61 -9.73 -19.39
N VAL A 24 6.50 -10.42 -19.13
CA VAL A 24 6.02 -11.54 -19.96
C VAL A 24 5.76 -11.08 -21.39
N PHE A 25 5.12 -9.92 -21.56
CA PHE A 25 4.87 -9.35 -22.88
C PHE A 25 6.16 -9.07 -23.64
N PHE A 26 7.20 -8.55 -22.99
CA PHE A 26 8.49 -8.27 -23.66
C PHE A 26 9.38 -9.51 -23.83
N TYR A 27 9.30 -10.48 -22.93
CA TYR A 27 10.08 -11.71 -23.01
C TYR A 27 9.56 -12.62 -24.15
N TYR A 28 8.23 -12.69 -24.32
CA TYR A 28 7.59 -13.53 -25.33
C TYR A 28 7.09 -12.77 -26.56
N GLY A 29 6.88 -11.45 -26.47
CA GLY A 29 6.35 -10.61 -27.53
C GLY A 29 7.39 -9.63 -28.08
N VAL A 30 7.56 -9.70 -29.41
CA VAL A 30 8.02 -8.61 -30.28
C VAL A 30 9.50 -8.19 -30.12
N PHE A 31 10.33 -8.60 -31.11
CA PHE A 31 11.66 -8.05 -31.46
C PHE A 31 12.70 -7.98 -30.34
N VAL A 32 13.26 -9.13 -29.95
CA VAL A 32 14.41 -9.17 -29.04
C VAL A 32 15.56 -9.94 -29.70
N LEU A 33 16.60 -9.21 -30.14
CA LEU A 33 17.86 -9.82 -30.57
C LEU A 33 18.49 -10.58 -29.39
N LYS A 34 19.31 -11.62 -29.63
CA LYS A 34 19.91 -12.45 -28.55
C LYS A 34 20.59 -11.62 -27.44
N ALA A 35 21.20 -10.48 -27.78
CA ALA A 35 21.82 -9.55 -26.84
C ALA A 35 20.81 -8.82 -25.93
N GLU A 36 19.59 -8.58 -26.41
CA GLU A 36 18.51 -7.95 -25.65
C GLU A 36 17.86 -8.95 -24.68
N ARG A 37 17.92 -10.26 -24.95
CA ARG A 37 17.42 -11.31 -24.04
C ARG A 37 18.25 -11.39 -22.76
N ASN A 38 19.57 -11.35 -22.87
CA ASN A 38 20.46 -11.32 -21.70
C ASN A 38 20.21 -10.09 -20.81
N VAL A 39 19.85 -8.95 -21.42
CA VAL A 39 19.46 -7.73 -20.67
C VAL A 39 18.17 -7.96 -19.88
N MET A 40 17.18 -8.64 -20.48
CA MET A 40 15.93 -8.96 -19.78
C MET A 40 16.15 -9.83 -18.56
N ASP A 41 17.03 -10.84 -18.65
CA ASP A 41 17.39 -11.70 -17.51
C ASP A 41 18.03 -10.89 -16.38
N VAL A 42 18.89 -9.91 -16.71
CA VAL A 42 19.50 -9.02 -15.71
C VAL A 42 18.43 -8.15 -15.03
N ILE A 43 17.54 -7.54 -15.81
CA ILE A 43 16.46 -6.70 -15.28
C ILE A 43 15.54 -7.52 -14.37
N PHE A 44 15.07 -8.68 -14.84
CA PHE A 44 14.17 -9.54 -14.08
C PHE A 44 14.79 -10.02 -12.79
N ASN A 45 16.01 -10.57 -12.84
CA ASN A 45 16.70 -11.04 -11.64
C ASN A 45 16.97 -9.90 -10.65
N SER A 46 17.37 -8.71 -11.14
CA SER A 46 17.57 -7.55 -10.28
C SER A 46 16.29 -7.18 -9.51
N PHE A 47 15.16 -7.19 -10.21
CA PHE A 47 13.86 -6.87 -9.64
C PHE A 47 13.40 -7.93 -8.63
N ILE A 48 13.51 -9.23 -8.96
CA ILE A 48 13.16 -10.32 -8.03
C ILE A 48 14.00 -10.26 -6.76
N TYR A 49 15.32 -10.10 -6.87
CA TYR A 49 16.18 -9.95 -5.70
C TYR A 49 15.88 -8.67 -4.92
N GLY A 50 15.59 -7.57 -5.62
CA GLY A 50 15.16 -6.32 -5.00
C GLY A 50 13.86 -6.50 -4.19
N LEU A 51 12.86 -7.20 -4.73
CA LEU A 51 11.62 -7.52 -4.01
C LEU A 51 11.87 -8.39 -2.77
N VAL A 52 12.75 -9.39 -2.89
CA VAL A 52 13.14 -10.23 -1.74
C VAL A 52 13.84 -9.38 -0.67
N ILE A 53 14.77 -8.51 -1.05
CA ILE A 53 15.46 -7.61 -0.12
C ILE A 53 14.48 -6.64 0.52
N TRP A 54 13.60 -6.04 -0.27
CA TRP A 54 12.56 -5.16 0.26
C TRP A 54 11.71 -5.92 1.28
N LYS A 55 11.20 -7.11 0.93
CA LYS A 55 10.34 -7.88 1.83
C LYS A 55 11.06 -8.32 3.10
N LEU A 56 12.30 -8.79 2.99
CA LEU A 56 13.08 -9.29 4.13
C LEU A 56 13.71 -8.17 4.97
N SER A 57 13.80 -6.96 4.45
CA SER A 57 14.38 -5.82 5.18
C SER A 57 13.62 -5.51 6.47
N TYR A 58 12.33 -5.85 6.58
CA TYR A 58 11.57 -5.67 7.81
C TYR A 58 12.22 -6.40 9.00
N GLY A 59 12.81 -7.58 8.78
CA GLY A 59 13.54 -8.31 9.82
C GLY A 59 14.89 -7.70 10.20
N ILE A 60 15.48 -6.89 9.32
CA ILE A 60 16.71 -6.14 9.60
C ILE A 60 16.37 -4.88 10.41
N VAL A 61 15.27 -4.20 10.07
CA VAL A 61 14.85 -2.95 10.71
C VAL A 61 14.19 -3.20 12.06
N HIS A 62 13.38 -4.26 12.19
CA HIS A 62 12.65 -4.61 13.40
C HIS A 62 13.00 -6.04 13.89
N PRO A 63 14.27 -6.30 14.25
CA PRO A 63 14.72 -7.65 14.59
C PRO A 63 13.98 -8.22 15.81
N ASN A 64 13.70 -7.39 16.81
CA ASN A 64 13.00 -7.83 18.03
C ASN A 64 11.57 -8.31 17.72
N VAL A 65 10.83 -7.56 16.89
CA VAL A 65 9.45 -7.89 16.50
C VAL A 65 9.40 -9.19 15.69
N VAL A 66 10.38 -9.38 14.80
CA VAL A 66 10.47 -10.59 13.97
C VAL A 66 10.92 -11.80 14.78
N LEU A 67 11.83 -11.64 15.75
CA LEU A 67 12.26 -12.73 16.64
C LEU A 67 11.12 -13.24 17.51
N GLU A 68 10.27 -12.34 18.02
CA GLU A 68 9.10 -12.73 18.80
C GLU A 68 8.02 -13.39 17.93
N ASN A 69 7.82 -12.90 16.70
CA ASN A 69 6.79 -13.40 15.80
C ASN A 69 7.30 -13.45 14.35
N PRO A 70 7.95 -14.56 13.92
CA PRO A 70 8.53 -14.68 12.58
C PRO A 70 7.52 -14.50 11.43
N LEU A 71 6.23 -14.77 11.70
CA LEU A 71 5.15 -14.60 10.73
C LEU A 71 4.90 -13.14 10.35
N THR A 72 5.37 -12.17 11.14
CA THR A 72 5.27 -10.73 10.84
C THR A 72 5.87 -10.37 9.48
N LEU A 73 6.93 -11.07 9.05
CA LEU A 73 7.55 -10.91 7.72
C LEU A 73 6.57 -11.18 6.57
N LEU A 74 5.55 -12.02 6.77
CA LEU A 74 4.53 -12.28 5.75
C LEU A 74 3.58 -11.10 5.61
N TYR A 75 3.26 -10.42 6.70
CA TYR A 75 2.19 -9.43 6.75
C TYR A 75 2.65 -7.99 6.58
N PHE A 76 3.82 -7.63 7.11
CA PHE A 76 4.39 -6.29 6.95
C PHE A 76 5.32 -6.22 5.74
N ASN A 77 5.45 -5.01 5.19
CA ASN A 77 6.40 -4.71 4.12
C ASN A 77 7.68 -4.10 4.70
N GLY A 78 8.75 -4.05 3.89
CA GLY A 78 10.03 -3.48 4.30
C GLY A 78 10.03 -1.98 4.55
N GLY A 79 8.89 -1.30 4.39
CA GLY A 79 8.78 0.15 4.48
C GLY A 79 9.69 0.89 3.49
N VAL A 80 9.96 2.14 3.79
CA VAL A 80 10.80 3.04 2.97
C VAL A 80 12.27 2.61 3.01
N VAL A 81 12.76 2.21 4.19
CA VAL A 81 14.14 1.73 4.35
C VAL A 81 14.40 0.51 3.45
N GLY A 82 13.48 -0.44 3.45
CA GLY A 82 13.55 -1.59 2.56
C GLY A 82 13.54 -1.21 1.09
N LEU A 83 12.74 -0.22 0.69
CA LEU A 83 12.70 0.25 -0.70
C LEU A 83 14.06 0.86 -1.10
N VAL A 84 14.66 1.63 -0.21
CA VAL A 84 16.00 2.21 -0.44
C VAL A 84 17.04 1.10 -0.56
N LEU A 85 17.04 0.10 0.32
CA LEU A 85 17.95 -1.04 0.26
C LEU A 85 17.77 -1.85 -1.03
N ALA A 86 16.52 -2.11 -1.43
CA ALA A 86 16.20 -2.78 -2.69
C ALA A 86 16.67 -1.99 -3.90
N ALA A 87 16.47 -0.66 -3.91
CA ALA A 87 16.90 0.21 -5.00
C ALA A 87 18.43 0.22 -5.14
N ILE A 88 19.17 0.35 -4.02
CA ILE A 88 20.64 0.27 -4.01
C ILE A 88 21.09 -1.08 -4.55
N PHE A 89 20.49 -2.18 -4.09
CA PHE A 89 20.85 -3.50 -4.56
C PHE A 89 20.58 -3.69 -6.06
N ILE A 90 19.41 -3.28 -6.56
CA ILE A 90 19.05 -3.37 -7.98
C ILE A 90 20.11 -2.66 -8.84
N VAL A 91 20.52 -1.45 -8.45
CA VAL A 91 21.52 -0.67 -9.18
C VAL A 91 22.87 -1.37 -9.19
N VAL A 92 23.35 -1.80 -8.01
CA VAL A 92 24.65 -2.47 -7.88
C VAL A 92 24.69 -3.81 -8.62
N TYR A 93 23.65 -4.64 -8.44
CA TYR A 93 23.52 -5.93 -9.10
C TYR A 93 23.46 -5.78 -10.63
N THR A 94 22.65 -4.84 -11.12
CA THR A 94 22.53 -4.57 -12.56
C THR A 94 23.87 -4.13 -13.13
N TYR A 95 24.54 -3.15 -12.50
CA TYR A 95 25.85 -2.70 -12.95
C TYR A 95 26.87 -3.84 -13.01
N TRP A 96 26.95 -4.65 -11.96
CA TRP A 96 27.87 -5.78 -11.89
C TRP A 96 27.59 -6.83 -12.97
N GLN A 97 26.32 -7.18 -13.20
CA GLN A 97 25.93 -8.14 -14.23
C GLN A 97 26.17 -7.63 -15.64
N LEU A 98 25.89 -6.35 -15.93
CA LEU A 98 26.19 -5.74 -17.22
C LEU A 98 27.69 -5.82 -17.52
N LYS A 99 28.54 -5.54 -16.52
CA LYS A 99 30.00 -5.67 -16.66
C LYS A 99 30.43 -7.13 -16.85
N LYS A 100 29.90 -8.06 -16.05
CA LYS A 100 30.21 -9.50 -16.13
C LYS A 100 29.87 -10.09 -17.49
N GLN A 101 28.71 -9.73 -18.04
CA GLN A 101 28.23 -10.21 -19.34
C GLN A 101 28.72 -9.37 -20.52
N HIS A 102 29.57 -8.36 -20.28
CA HIS A 102 30.15 -7.48 -21.30
C HIS A 102 29.07 -6.75 -22.13
N ILE A 103 27.94 -6.43 -21.50
CA ILE A 103 26.83 -5.74 -22.13
C ILE A 103 27.10 -4.23 -22.08
N PRO A 104 27.17 -3.53 -23.23
CA PRO A 104 27.35 -2.09 -23.23
C PRO A 104 26.15 -1.41 -22.57
N PHE A 105 26.39 -0.41 -21.71
CA PHE A 105 25.32 0.33 -21.02
C PHE A 105 24.30 0.96 -21.99
N ALA A 106 24.73 1.35 -23.19
CA ALA A 106 23.84 1.85 -24.23
C ALA A 106 22.79 0.83 -24.70
N VAL A 107 23.13 -0.47 -24.71
CA VAL A 107 22.21 -1.56 -25.04
C VAL A 107 21.19 -1.71 -23.91
N TYR A 108 21.63 -1.68 -22.65
CA TYR A 108 20.75 -1.71 -21.49
C TYR A 108 19.70 -0.58 -21.51
N ILE A 109 20.13 0.68 -21.75
CA ILE A 109 19.22 1.83 -21.84
C ILE A 109 18.21 1.67 -22.99
N ARG A 110 18.66 1.16 -24.14
CA ARG A 110 17.78 0.93 -25.29
C ARG A 110 16.70 -0.11 -24.99
N SER A 111 17.04 -1.15 -24.21
CA SER A 111 16.09 -2.20 -23.84
C SER A 111 15.13 -1.75 -22.73
N VAL A 112 15.59 -1.04 -21.70
CA VAL A 112 14.76 -0.69 -20.52
C VAL A 112 13.75 0.43 -20.82
N THR A 113 14.08 1.35 -21.73
CA THR A 113 13.22 2.52 -22.02
C THR A 113 11.83 2.15 -22.56
N PRO A 114 11.67 1.28 -23.58
CA PRO A 114 10.35 0.87 -24.02
C PRO A 114 9.60 0.05 -22.96
N ILE A 115 10.30 -0.79 -22.16
CA ILE A 115 9.69 -1.54 -21.04
C ILE A 115 9.06 -0.58 -20.04
N TYR A 116 9.76 0.51 -19.70
CA TYR A 116 9.27 1.53 -18.79
C TYR A 116 7.93 2.12 -19.27
N PHE A 117 7.82 2.47 -20.56
CA PHE A 117 6.56 2.98 -21.10
C PHE A 117 5.49 1.88 -21.20
N GLY A 118 5.87 0.64 -21.52
CA GLY A 118 4.98 -0.52 -21.46
C GLY A 118 4.35 -0.71 -20.08
N TYR A 119 5.16 -0.62 -19.03
CA TYR A 119 4.71 -0.65 -17.64
C TYR A 119 3.71 0.47 -17.36
N TRP A 120 3.95 1.69 -17.83
CA TRP A 120 3.01 2.81 -17.66
C TRP A 120 1.66 2.58 -18.32
N ILE A 121 1.62 1.93 -19.49
CA ILE A 121 0.37 1.57 -20.16
C ILE A 121 -0.42 0.61 -19.27
N VAL A 122 0.23 -0.48 -18.83
CA VAL A 122 -0.44 -1.48 -17.98
C VAL A 122 -0.90 -0.84 -16.68
N PHE A 123 -0.04 -0.11 -15.98
CA PHE A 123 -0.38 0.60 -14.75
C PHE A 123 -1.60 1.52 -14.92
N SER A 124 -1.62 2.33 -15.98
CA SER A 124 -2.71 3.27 -16.23
C SER A 124 -4.03 2.55 -16.57
N VAL A 125 -3.99 1.45 -17.33
CA VAL A 125 -5.19 0.65 -17.62
C VAL A 125 -5.76 0.04 -16.34
N VAL A 126 -4.91 -0.54 -15.50
CA VAL A 126 -5.40 -1.16 -14.27
C VAL A 126 -5.93 -0.11 -13.30
N LYS A 127 -5.23 1.02 -13.10
CA LYS A 127 -5.75 2.13 -12.28
C LYS A 127 -7.01 2.78 -12.87
N GLY A 128 -7.12 2.89 -14.19
CA GLY A 128 -8.31 3.39 -14.86
C GLY A 128 -9.53 2.49 -14.66
N SER A 129 -9.32 1.18 -14.47
CA SER A 129 -10.40 0.23 -14.16
C SER A 129 -10.95 0.39 -12.73
N GLU A 130 -10.10 0.82 -11.79
CA GLU A 130 -10.53 1.16 -10.41
C GLU A 130 -11.29 2.49 -10.37
N PHE A 131 -10.90 3.44 -11.21
CA PHE A 131 -11.46 4.80 -11.25
C PHE A 131 -11.96 5.16 -12.66
N PRO A 132 -13.05 4.54 -13.16
CA PRO A 132 -13.48 4.69 -14.55
C PRO A 132 -13.87 6.14 -14.92
N GLY A 133 -14.28 6.96 -13.96
CA GLY A 133 -14.60 8.38 -14.17
C GLY A 133 -13.37 9.30 -14.28
N ASN A 134 -12.16 8.81 -14.02
CA ASN A 134 -10.95 9.63 -14.05
C ASN A 134 -10.34 9.68 -15.46
N HIS A 135 -10.80 10.63 -16.27
CA HIS A 135 -10.30 10.85 -17.64
C HIS A 135 -8.80 11.13 -17.72
N PHE A 136 -8.18 11.62 -16.64
CA PHE A 136 -6.75 11.91 -16.62
C PHE A 136 -5.89 10.63 -16.66
N ILE A 137 -6.31 9.56 -15.98
CA ILE A 137 -5.61 8.26 -15.99
C ILE A 137 -5.63 7.65 -17.40
N TRP A 138 -6.76 7.76 -18.10
CA TRP A 138 -6.89 7.30 -19.49
C TRP A 138 -6.05 8.12 -20.46
N LEU A 139 -5.94 9.44 -20.24
CA LEU A 139 -5.03 10.29 -21.00
C LEU A 139 -3.56 9.86 -20.81
N GLN A 140 -3.15 9.55 -19.58
CA GLN A 140 -1.81 9.02 -19.30
C GLN A 140 -1.54 7.69 -20.04
N ALA A 141 -2.54 6.79 -20.11
CA ALA A 141 -2.42 5.55 -20.86
C ALA A 141 -2.14 5.82 -22.35
N VAL A 142 -2.90 6.74 -22.98
CA VAL A 142 -2.72 7.10 -24.39
C VAL A 142 -1.34 7.73 -24.63
N VAL A 143 -0.91 8.64 -23.75
CA VAL A 143 0.43 9.23 -23.81
C VAL A 143 1.49 8.13 -23.72
N ALA A 144 1.38 7.21 -22.77
CA ALA A 144 2.34 6.11 -22.60
C ALA A 144 2.43 5.22 -23.85
N VAL A 145 1.32 4.95 -24.55
CA VAL A 145 1.31 4.23 -25.84
C VAL A 145 2.13 4.95 -26.90
N VAL A 146 1.95 6.27 -27.04
CA VAL A 146 2.72 7.07 -28.01
C VAL A 146 4.22 7.00 -27.70
N PHE A 147 4.59 7.19 -26.43
CA PHE A 147 5.99 7.14 -25.99
C PHE A 147 6.60 5.74 -26.14
N PHE A 148 5.82 4.68 -25.92
CA PHE A 148 6.24 3.30 -26.18
C PHE A 148 6.56 3.07 -27.66
N ILE A 149 5.66 3.47 -28.57
CA ILE A 149 5.87 3.31 -30.02
C ILE A 149 7.10 4.10 -30.48
N VAL A 150 7.25 5.36 -30.04
CA VAL A 150 8.38 6.20 -30.45
C VAL A 150 9.70 5.66 -29.90
N SER A 151 9.74 5.27 -28.62
CA SER A 151 10.98 4.75 -28.00
C SER A 151 11.46 3.45 -28.65
N SER A 152 10.56 2.56 -29.07
CA SER A 152 10.90 1.31 -29.77
C SER A 152 11.66 1.51 -31.09
N ARG A 153 11.55 2.69 -31.71
CA ARG A 153 12.18 3.00 -33.02
C ARG A 153 13.50 3.76 -32.90
N ILE A 154 13.84 4.24 -31.71
CA ILE A 154 15.02 5.09 -31.49
C ILE A 154 16.25 4.24 -31.15
N LYS A 155 17.30 4.39 -31.95
CA LYS A 155 18.59 3.72 -31.70
C LYS A 155 19.55 4.55 -30.84
N THR A 156 19.33 5.87 -30.71
CA THR A 156 20.27 6.78 -30.03
C THR A 156 19.89 6.98 -28.56
N THR A 157 20.82 6.72 -27.63
CA THR A 157 20.62 6.87 -26.18
C THR A 157 20.24 8.30 -25.76
N ARG A 158 20.85 9.32 -26.37
CA ARG A 158 20.52 10.73 -26.10
C ARG A 158 19.05 11.07 -26.35
N LYS A 159 18.46 10.55 -27.43
CA LYS A 159 17.04 10.78 -27.77
C LYS A 159 16.10 10.03 -26.82
N LEU A 160 16.49 8.84 -26.36
CA LEU A 160 15.73 8.08 -25.34
C LEU A 160 15.67 8.84 -24.00
N TRP A 161 16.79 9.43 -23.58
CA TRP A 161 16.83 10.28 -22.38
C TRP A 161 15.92 11.51 -22.50
N GLN A 162 15.93 12.19 -23.65
CA GLN A 162 15.04 13.33 -23.90
C GLN A 162 13.56 12.92 -23.80
N LEU A 163 13.20 11.74 -24.32
CA LEU A 163 11.84 11.23 -24.20
C LEU A 163 11.45 10.95 -22.76
N LEU A 164 12.30 10.25 -21.99
CA LEU A 164 12.03 9.96 -20.58
C LEU A 164 11.76 11.24 -19.78
N VAL A 165 12.59 12.27 -19.97
CA VAL A 165 12.40 13.57 -19.32
C VAL A 165 11.09 14.23 -19.76
N SER A 166 10.82 14.30 -21.07
CA SER A 166 9.60 14.93 -21.59
C SER A 166 8.31 14.24 -21.12
N PHE A 167 8.33 12.91 -20.98
CA PHE A 167 7.21 12.15 -20.44
C PHE A 167 6.92 12.54 -18.99
N HIS A 168 7.95 12.60 -18.13
CA HIS A 168 7.74 12.95 -16.73
C HIS A 168 7.26 14.39 -16.56
N ILE A 169 7.76 15.33 -17.36
CA ILE A 169 7.27 16.71 -17.37
C ILE A 169 5.77 16.73 -17.70
N LEU A 170 5.35 15.98 -18.73
CA LEU A 170 3.96 15.96 -19.18
C LEU A 170 3.02 15.24 -18.19
N VAL A 171 3.49 14.15 -17.57
CA VAL A 171 2.67 13.27 -16.72
C VAL A 171 2.60 13.73 -15.27
N PHE A 172 3.67 14.33 -14.74
CA PHE A 172 3.76 14.68 -13.32
C PHE A 172 3.78 16.19 -13.05
N ILE A 173 4.38 16.99 -13.91
CA ILE A 173 4.52 18.44 -13.66
C ILE A 173 3.28 19.20 -14.15
N PHE A 174 2.77 18.86 -15.33
CA PHE A 174 1.62 19.54 -15.94
C PHE A 174 0.31 19.45 -15.12
N PRO A 175 -0.09 18.30 -14.55
CA PRO A 175 -1.35 18.18 -13.79
C PRO A 175 -1.28 18.83 -12.42
N SER A 176 -0.11 18.78 -11.76
CA SER A 176 0.11 19.37 -10.43
C SER A 176 -0.11 20.89 -10.43
N ILE A 177 0.16 21.57 -11.55
CA ILE A 177 -0.15 22.99 -11.75
C ILE A 177 -1.67 23.23 -11.91
N SER A 178 -2.40 22.27 -12.50
CA SER A 178 -3.85 22.39 -12.69
C SER A 178 -4.66 22.07 -11.43
N ASP A 179 -4.21 21.14 -10.59
CA ASP A 179 -4.89 20.78 -9.34
C ASP A 179 -4.78 21.88 -8.28
N MET A 180 -3.66 22.61 -8.25
CA MET A 180 -3.47 23.77 -7.36
C MET A 180 -4.48 24.91 -7.62
N THR A 181 -5.20 24.90 -8.75
CA THR A 181 -6.27 25.85 -9.07
C THR A 181 -7.69 25.31 -8.79
N LYS A 182 -7.83 24.02 -8.50
CA LYS A 182 -9.14 23.36 -8.27
C LYS A 182 -9.47 23.11 -6.80
N GLU A 183 -8.49 23.13 -5.89
CA GLU A 183 -8.73 22.89 -4.47
C GLU A 183 -9.61 23.93 -3.77
N THR A 184 -9.89 25.08 -4.37
CA THR A 184 -10.73 26.12 -3.75
C THR A 184 -12.25 25.89 -3.88
N THR A 185 -12.73 24.92 -4.68
CA THR A 185 -14.18 24.85 -5.01
C THR A 185 -14.85 23.48 -4.86
N SER A 186 -14.27 22.54 -4.11
CA SER A 186 -14.89 21.21 -3.88
C SER A 186 -14.94 20.80 -2.41
N GLN A 187 -15.57 21.63 -1.59
CA GLN A 187 -16.16 21.18 -0.32
C GLN A 187 -17.63 21.57 -0.32
N GLN A 188 -18.46 20.76 -0.97
CA GLN A 188 -19.88 20.75 -0.68
C GLN A 188 -20.34 19.29 -0.57
N SER A 189 -20.29 18.84 0.69
CA SER A 189 -20.71 17.55 1.18
C SER A 189 -22.18 17.27 0.91
N SER A 190 -22.48 16.24 0.13
CA SER A 190 -23.68 15.45 0.38
C SER A 190 -23.34 14.44 1.47
N SER A 191 -23.79 14.69 2.70
CA SER A 191 -23.54 13.86 3.88
C SER A 191 -24.39 12.60 3.86
N ASN A 192 -24.04 11.62 3.04
CA ASN A 192 -24.61 10.29 3.16
C ASN A 192 -23.89 9.52 4.29
N ILE A 193 -24.65 8.76 5.07
CA ILE A 193 -24.10 7.82 6.06
C ILE A 193 -23.81 6.52 5.34
N GLY A 194 -22.58 6.03 5.44
CA GLY A 194 -22.14 4.83 4.77
C GLY A 194 -20.67 4.55 5.00
N ILE A 195 -20.16 3.50 4.35
CA ILE A 195 -18.83 2.95 4.63
C ILE A 195 -17.80 3.30 3.55
N ASP A 196 -18.19 4.09 2.54
CA ASP A 196 -17.31 4.51 1.46
C ASP A 196 -16.53 5.78 1.81
N VAL A 197 -15.42 6.00 1.09
CA VAL A 197 -14.60 7.20 1.26
C VAL A 197 -15.41 8.44 0.88
N GLY A 198 -15.44 9.43 1.77
CA GLY A 198 -16.22 10.65 1.63
C GLY A 198 -17.58 10.61 2.34
N GLU A 199 -18.00 9.46 2.87
CA GLU A 199 -19.23 9.30 3.63
C GLU A 199 -19.01 9.43 5.14
N ILE A 200 -20.08 9.73 5.89
CA ILE A 200 -20.05 9.75 7.35
C ILE A 200 -20.08 8.31 7.87
N ALA A 201 -19.08 7.95 8.67
CA ALA A 201 -18.97 6.62 9.27
C ALA A 201 -20.22 6.29 10.11
N PRO A 202 -20.85 5.12 9.94
CA PRO A 202 -22.04 4.72 10.70
C PRO A 202 -21.74 4.70 12.21
N ASP A 203 -22.52 5.44 13.00
CA ASP A 203 -22.34 5.45 14.45
C ASP A 203 -22.77 4.13 15.09
N PHE A 204 -22.16 3.80 16.23
CA PHE A 204 -22.50 2.61 17.02
C PHE A 204 -22.13 2.82 18.49
N GLU A 205 -22.74 2.00 19.37
CA GLU A 205 -22.42 1.92 20.80
C GLU A 205 -22.05 0.47 21.13
N LEU A 206 -20.92 0.26 21.79
CA LEU A 206 -20.47 -1.04 22.28
C LEU A 206 -20.02 -0.95 23.74
N MET A 207 -20.02 -2.10 24.42
CA MET A 207 -19.36 -2.25 25.71
C MET A 207 -17.86 -2.39 25.49
N THR A 208 -17.06 -1.76 26.35
CA THR A 208 -15.62 -1.94 26.39
C THR A 208 -15.25 -3.13 27.26
N LEU A 209 -14.01 -3.61 27.13
CA LEU A 209 -13.47 -4.67 28.00
C LEU A 209 -13.47 -4.27 29.49
N LYS A 210 -13.47 -2.96 29.80
CA LYS A 210 -13.56 -2.41 31.17
C LYS A 210 -15.00 -2.33 31.69
N GLY A 211 -16.00 -2.71 30.90
CA GLY A 211 -17.41 -2.64 31.27
C GLY A 211 -18.05 -1.27 31.09
N GLU A 212 -17.42 -0.36 30.37
CA GLU A 212 -17.96 0.98 30.07
C GLU A 212 -18.62 1.02 28.68
N LYS A 213 -19.68 1.80 28.51
CA LYS A 213 -20.28 2.05 27.20
C LYS A 213 -19.50 3.13 26.46
N MET A 214 -19.15 2.86 25.22
CA MET A 214 -18.44 3.80 24.37
C MET A 214 -19.09 3.87 22.98
N LYS A 215 -19.19 5.08 22.42
CA LYS A 215 -19.75 5.35 21.09
C LYS A 215 -18.70 5.92 20.16
N LEU A 216 -18.78 5.60 18.87
CA LEU A 216 -17.88 6.19 17.88
C LEU A 216 -18.03 7.72 17.81
N SER A 217 -19.25 8.22 17.92
CA SER A 217 -19.55 9.67 17.91
C SER A 217 -18.93 10.47 19.06
N GLN A 218 -18.47 9.83 20.14
CA GLN A 218 -17.74 10.51 21.23
C GLN A 218 -16.38 11.08 20.77
N PHE A 219 -15.84 10.57 19.66
CA PHE A 219 -14.54 10.98 19.13
C PHE A 219 -14.62 12.08 18.07
N ARG A 220 -15.81 12.66 17.82
CA ARG A 220 -15.94 13.84 16.94
C ARG A 220 -15.03 14.97 17.44
N GLY A 221 -14.40 15.68 16.51
CA GLY A 221 -13.34 16.65 16.81
C GLY A 221 -11.93 16.06 16.91
N LYS A 222 -11.77 14.73 16.79
CA LYS A 222 -10.47 14.05 16.68
C LYS A 222 -10.45 13.15 15.46
N LYS A 223 -9.28 12.98 14.84
CA LYS A 223 -9.08 11.90 13.86
C LYS A 223 -9.15 10.55 14.56
N VAL A 224 -9.81 9.57 13.94
CA VAL A 224 -10.03 8.23 14.50
C VAL A 224 -9.46 7.15 13.60
N VAL A 225 -8.69 6.22 14.17
CA VAL A 225 -8.41 4.91 13.59
C VAL A 225 -9.44 3.93 14.15
N LEU A 226 -10.45 3.57 13.36
CA LEU A 226 -11.40 2.52 13.69
C LEU A 226 -10.87 1.19 13.17
N ASN A 227 -10.39 0.32 14.05
CA ASN A 227 -9.76 -0.96 13.71
C ASN A 227 -10.63 -2.15 14.13
N PHE A 228 -10.81 -3.11 13.23
CA PHE A 228 -11.53 -4.36 13.50
C PHE A 228 -10.55 -5.53 13.56
N TRP A 229 -10.58 -6.31 14.65
CA TRP A 229 -9.55 -7.32 14.93
C TRP A 229 -10.06 -8.52 15.75
N ALA A 230 -9.21 -9.54 15.91
CA ALA A 230 -9.42 -10.67 16.81
C ALA A 230 -8.11 -11.20 17.40
N SER A 231 -8.15 -11.76 18.61
CA SER A 231 -7.01 -12.25 19.40
C SER A 231 -6.28 -13.42 18.75
N TRP A 232 -7.00 -14.25 18.01
CA TRP A 232 -6.46 -15.41 17.29
C TRP A 232 -5.91 -15.05 15.89
N CYS A 233 -6.21 -13.87 15.38
CA CYS A 233 -5.86 -13.44 14.03
C CYS A 233 -4.37 -13.06 13.96
N PRO A 234 -3.51 -13.82 13.26
CA PRO A 234 -2.07 -13.55 13.26
C PRO A 234 -1.66 -12.13 12.79
N PRO A 235 -2.21 -11.57 11.68
CA PRO A 235 -1.87 -10.20 11.29
C PRO A 235 -2.38 -9.17 12.30
N CYS A 236 -3.51 -9.41 12.97
CA CYS A 236 -4.01 -8.55 14.03
C CYS A 236 -3.06 -8.54 15.24
N ARG A 237 -2.56 -9.72 15.64
CA ARG A 237 -1.57 -9.84 16.73
C ARG A 237 -0.26 -9.12 16.42
N ALA A 238 0.12 -9.08 15.14
CA ALA A 238 1.29 -8.37 14.65
C ALA A 238 1.10 -6.85 14.60
N GLU A 239 -0.12 -6.36 14.33
CA GLU A 239 -0.48 -4.94 14.31
C GLU A 239 -0.58 -4.31 15.72
N MET A 240 -1.03 -5.06 16.72
CA MET A 240 -1.33 -4.51 18.06
C MET A 240 -0.14 -3.80 18.75
N PRO A 241 1.10 -4.34 18.77
CA PRO A 241 2.24 -3.63 19.34
C PRO A 241 2.57 -2.32 18.60
N GLU A 242 2.44 -2.31 17.27
CA GLU A 242 2.66 -1.10 16.46
C GLU A 242 1.60 -0.04 16.78
N MET A 243 0.35 -0.46 16.97
CA MET A 243 -0.77 0.41 17.35
C MET A 243 -0.62 0.95 18.78
N GLN A 244 -0.11 0.14 19.71
CA GLN A 244 0.24 0.56 21.06
C GLN A 244 1.34 1.62 21.06
N GLN A 245 2.43 1.40 20.31
CA GLN A 245 3.50 2.39 20.16
C GLN A 245 2.98 3.71 19.57
N PHE A 246 2.09 3.64 18.57
CA PHE A 246 1.45 4.82 18.00
C PHE A 246 0.55 5.54 19.01
N TYR A 247 -0.23 4.79 19.79
CA TYR A 247 -1.09 5.32 20.86
C TYR A 247 -0.29 6.08 21.92
N GLU A 248 0.82 5.52 22.38
CA GLU A 248 1.69 6.15 23.38
C GLU A 248 2.21 7.51 22.92
N GLN A 249 2.50 7.66 21.63
CA GLN A 249 3.07 8.88 21.09
C GLN A 249 2.03 9.90 20.62
N TYR A 250 0.88 9.46 20.11
CA TYR A 250 -0.10 10.35 19.46
C TYR A 250 -1.52 10.29 20.05
N GLY A 251 -1.81 9.41 21.01
CA GLY A 251 -3.16 9.17 21.56
C GLY A 251 -3.86 10.38 22.19
N GLN A 252 -3.12 11.47 22.43
CA GLN A 252 -3.71 12.76 22.82
C GLN A 252 -4.42 13.47 21.66
N HIS A 253 -3.86 13.37 20.44
CA HIS A 253 -4.31 14.06 19.23
C HIS A 253 -5.21 13.17 18.35
N VAL A 254 -5.00 11.85 18.39
CA VAL A 254 -5.76 10.88 17.60
C VAL A 254 -6.42 9.86 18.51
N ALA A 255 -7.59 9.38 18.13
CA ALA A 255 -8.28 8.31 18.81
C ALA A 255 -8.03 6.97 18.13
N ILE A 256 -7.79 5.92 18.91
CA ILE A 256 -7.80 4.54 18.44
C ILE A 256 -9.05 3.88 18.99
N VAL A 257 -9.92 3.44 18.08
CA VAL A 257 -11.16 2.72 18.40
C VAL A 257 -10.98 1.30 17.89
N ALA A 258 -10.54 0.40 18.78
CA ALA A 258 -10.29 -0.99 18.43
C ALA A 258 -11.51 -1.86 18.77
N VAL A 259 -12.24 -2.30 17.75
CA VAL A 259 -13.40 -3.18 17.84
C VAL A 259 -12.95 -4.63 17.69
N ASN A 260 -13.04 -5.40 18.77
CA ASN A 260 -12.81 -6.83 18.76
C ASN A 260 -14.06 -7.55 18.20
N LEU A 261 -13.85 -8.49 17.27
CA LEU A 261 -14.91 -9.35 16.74
C LEU A 261 -15.25 -10.46 17.74
N THR A 262 -15.82 -10.08 18.89
CA THR A 262 -15.98 -10.94 20.06
C THR A 262 -16.88 -12.15 19.78
N ASN A 263 -17.86 -12.01 18.88
CA ASN A 263 -18.66 -13.13 18.39
C ASN A 263 -17.87 -14.23 17.65
N LYS A 264 -16.64 -13.92 17.21
CA LYS A 264 -15.70 -14.84 16.54
C LYS A 264 -14.54 -15.25 17.45
N GLU A 265 -14.52 -14.81 18.71
CA GLU A 265 -13.51 -15.22 19.69
C GLU A 265 -13.81 -16.60 20.27
N LYS A 266 -12.79 -17.23 20.86
CA LYS A 266 -12.98 -18.48 21.61
C LYS A 266 -13.83 -18.24 22.88
N ASN A 267 -13.56 -17.13 23.57
CA ASN A 267 -14.28 -16.62 24.74
C ASN A 267 -13.73 -15.22 25.11
N HIS A 268 -14.38 -14.51 26.03
CA HIS A 268 -13.94 -13.17 26.47
C HIS A 268 -12.55 -13.20 27.12
N GLN A 269 -12.21 -14.26 27.86
CA GLN A 269 -10.91 -14.40 28.52
C GLN A 269 -9.75 -14.39 27.53
N ALA A 270 -9.94 -14.89 26.31
CA ALA A 270 -8.91 -14.88 25.27
C ALA A 270 -8.52 -13.45 24.87
N VAL A 271 -9.49 -12.53 24.80
CA VAL A 271 -9.25 -11.12 24.49
C VAL A 271 -8.45 -10.48 25.62
N GLU A 272 -8.91 -10.64 26.86
CA GLU A 272 -8.25 -10.07 28.04
C GLU A 272 -6.81 -10.59 28.22
N THR A 273 -6.62 -11.91 28.05
CA THR A 273 -5.29 -12.53 28.14
C THR A 273 -4.36 -11.93 27.10
N PHE A 274 -4.80 -11.80 25.84
CA PHE A 274 -3.99 -11.24 24.78
C PHE A 274 -3.63 -9.76 25.02
N ILE A 275 -4.59 -8.94 25.45
CA ILE A 275 -4.39 -7.51 25.74
C ILE A 275 -3.37 -7.33 26.87
N ASN A 276 -3.47 -8.14 27.92
CA ASN A 276 -2.52 -8.12 29.04
C ASN A 276 -1.13 -8.62 28.61
N GLU A 277 -1.04 -9.70 27.83
CA GLU A 277 0.22 -10.24 27.30
C GLU A 277 0.95 -9.23 26.40
N LYS A 278 0.21 -8.43 25.64
CA LYS A 278 0.77 -7.44 24.71
C LYS A 278 0.89 -6.02 25.27
N GLY A 279 0.45 -5.79 26.50
CA GLY A 279 0.53 -4.48 27.14
C GLY A 279 -0.29 -3.41 26.43
N VAL A 280 -1.43 -3.79 25.82
CA VAL A 280 -2.29 -2.84 25.11
C VAL A 280 -3.07 -2.00 26.13
N SER A 281 -2.99 -0.67 26.02
CA SER A 281 -3.54 0.27 27.00
C SER A 281 -4.75 1.09 26.52
N PHE A 282 -4.98 1.17 25.20
CA PHE A 282 -6.16 1.85 24.66
C PHE A 282 -7.42 0.98 24.82
N ASP A 283 -8.59 1.63 24.82
CA ASP A 283 -9.85 0.94 25.06
C ASP A 283 -10.24 0.01 23.91
N ILE A 284 -10.65 -1.21 24.27
CA ILE A 284 -11.13 -2.23 23.35
C ILE A 284 -12.65 -2.33 23.47
N MET A 285 -13.35 -2.13 22.36
CA MET A 285 -14.80 -2.35 22.27
C MET A 285 -15.09 -3.78 21.84
N LEU A 286 -16.16 -4.37 22.37
CA LEU A 286 -16.53 -5.78 22.16
C LEU A 286 -17.78 -5.90 21.26
N ASP A 287 -17.62 -6.38 20.02
CA ASP A 287 -18.73 -6.66 19.10
C ASP A 287 -19.29 -8.07 19.35
N GLU A 288 -19.91 -8.27 20.51
CA GLU A 288 -20.45 -9.58 20.96
C GLU A 288 -21.51 -10.15 20.02
N GLN A 289 -22.25 -9.29 19.32
CA GLN A 289 -23.36 -9.68 18.45
C GLN A 289 -22.95 -9.68 16.97
N GLY A 290 -21.76 -9.20 16.63
CA GLY A 290 -21.31 -9.08 15.24
C GLY A 290 -22.05 -8.02 14.43
N ILE A 291 -22.75 -7.09 15.09
CA ILE A 291 -23.60 -6.10 14.42
C ILE A 291 -22.71 -5.04 13.77
N VAL A 292 -21.71 -4.54 14.49
CA VAL A 292 -20.88 -3.44 14.01
C VAL A 292 -20.00 -3.93 12.85
N SER A 293 -19.38 -5.10 12.99
CA SER A 293 -18.60 -5.71 11.92
C SER A 293 -19.42 -6.04 10.68
N LYS A 294 -20.71 -6.37 10.84
CA LYS A 294 -21.63 -6.53 9.69
C LYS A 294 -21.98 -5.19 9.06
N THR A 295 -22.30 -4.16 9.84
CA THR A 295 -22.58 -2.80 9.35
C THR A 295 -21.40 -2.21 8.56
N TYR A 296 -20.17 -2.47 9.03
CA TYR A 296 -18.95 -2.06 8.35
C TYR A 296 -18.47 -3.05 7.27
N GLU A 297 -19.24 -4.09 6.97
CA GLU A 297 -18.91 -5.12 5.97
C GLU A 297 -17.49 -5.69 6.12
N VAL A 298 -17.10 -6.00 7.36
CA VAL A 298 -15.78 -6.51 7.70
C VAL A 298 -15.69 -7.99 7.35
N ILE A 299 -15.21 -8.26 6.13
CA ILE A 299 -14.99 -9.61 5.61
C ILE A 299 -13.62 -10.16 6.03
N THR A 300 -12.60 -9.29 6.09
CA THR A 300 -11.20 -9.65 6.40
C THR A 300 -10.71 -8.85 7.61
N ILE A 301 -9.88 -9.47 8.46
CA ILE A 301 -9.24 -8.79 9.59
C ILE A 301 -7.70 -8.87 9.53
N PRO A 302 -6.99 -7.82 9.98
CA PRO A 302 -7.56 -6.57 10.45
C PRO A 302 -8.08 -5.70 9.30
N THR A 303 -9.06 -4.84 9.60
CA THR A 303 -9.53 -3.78 8.68
C THR A 303 -9.62 -2.48 9.48
N SER A 304 -9.05 -1.41 8.94
CA SER A 304 -8.99 -0.10 9.57
C SER A 304 -9.67 0.96 8.71
N TYR A 305 -10.49 1.80 9.33
CA TYR A 305 -11.07 2.99 8.72
C TYR A 305 -10.41 4.23 9.35
N ILE A 306 -9.95 5.14 8.49
CA ILE A 306 -9.40 6.42 8.91
C ILE A 306 -10.50 7.46 8.78
N ILE A 307 -10.90 8.02 9.90
CA ILE A 307 -12.04 8.93 10.02
C ILE A 307 -11.52 10.28 10.49
N ASP A 308 -11.97 11.36 9.86
CA ASP A 308 -11.59 12.71 10.25
C ASP A 308 -12.39 13.25 11.45
N GLU A 309 -12.09 14.49 11.84
CA GLU A 309 -12.71 15.18 12.95
C GLU A 309 -14.23 15.40 12.76
N GLN A 310 -14.72 15.44 11.52
CA GLN A 310 -16.15 15.57 11.20
C GLN A 310 -16.86 14.22 11.18
N GLY A 311 -16.13 13.11 11.24
CA GLY A 311 -16.67 11.77 11.15
C GLY A 311 -16.74 11.18 9.76
N VAL A 312 -16.07 11.81 8.79
CA VAL A 312 -16.03 11.36 7.40
C VAL A 312 -14.90 10.36 7.21
N ILE A 313 -15.19 9.26 6.52
CA ILE A 313 -14.18 8.25 6.16
C ILE A 313 -13.27 8.85 5.09
N ARG A 314 -11.98 8.97 5.40
CA ARG A 314 -10.94 9.46 4.48
C ARG A 314 -10.21 8.33 3.78
N SER A 315 -10.07 7.19 4.43
CA SER A 315 -9.55 5.97 3.79
C SER A 315 -9.98 4.71 4.52
N LYS A 316 -9.93 3.59 3.80
CA LYS A 316 -10.14 2.23 4.29
C LYS A 316 -8.90 1.40 3.96
N HIS A 317 -8.40 0.67 4.94
CA HIS A 317 -7.22 -0.19 4.80
C HIS A 317 -7.55 -1.61 5.25
N VAL A 318 -7.23 -2.59 4.40
CA VAL A 318 -7.41 -4.02 4.71
C VAL A 318 -6.04 -4.65 4.91
N GLY A 319 -5.89 -5.38 6.02
CA GLY A 319 -4.62 -5.92 6.49
C GLY A 319 -3.97 -5.03 7.56
N PRO A 320 -2.84 -5.44 8.14
CA PRO A 320 -2.25 -4.74 9.27
C PRO A 320 -1.61 -3.42 8.84
N LEU A 321 -1.67 -2.44 9.74
CA LEU A 321 -0.96 -1.16 9.64
C LEU A 321 0.28 -1.17 10.55
N SER A 322 1.44 -0.85 9.99
CA SER A 322 2.63 -0.57 10.80
C SER A 322 2.55 0.83 11.41
N TYR A 323 3.36 1.10 12.43
CA TYR A 323 3.48 2.41 13.07
C TYR A 323 3.71 3.53 12.03
N ASP A 324 4.62 3.33 11.08
CA ASP A 324 4.91 4.30 10.03
C ASP A 324 3.72 4.51 9.07
N ALA A 325 2.94 3.46 8.81
CA ALA A 325 1.74 3.57 7.99
C ALA A 325 0.67 4.40 8.71
N MET A 326 0.42 4.12 10.00
CA MET A 326 -0.48 4.92 10.84
C MET A 326 -0.04 6.38 10.89
N LYS A 327 1.25 6.63 11.10
CA LYS A 327 1.81 7.99 11.09
C LYS A 327 1.53 8.71 9.77
N ARG A 328 1.75 8.06 8.63
CA ARG A 328 1.50 8.66 7.31
C ARG A 328 0.02 8.98 7.09
N VAL A 329 -0.89 8.06 7.39
CA VAL A 329 -2.32 8.25 7.09
C VAL A 329 -3.04 9.15 8.09
N MET A 330 -2.55 9.23 9.33
CA MET A 330 -3.15 10.06 10.38
C MET A 330 -2.60 11.48 10.42
N LEU A 331 -1.32 11.64 10.09
CA LEU A 331 -0.62 12.93 10.21
C LEU A 331 -0.33 13.60 8.86
N SER A 332 -0.79 13.03 7.75
CA SER A 332 -0.84 13.78 6.49
C SER A 332 -1.83 14.93 6.62
N GLU A 333 -1.37 16.14 6.27
CA GLU A 333 -2.17 17.37 6.25
C GLU A 333 -3.19 17.36 5.12
#